data_AF-A0A3P8KWR6-F1
#
_entry.id   AF-A0A3P8KWR6-F1
#
_cell.length_a   1.000
_cell.length_b   1.000
_cell.length_c   1.000
_cell.angle_alpha   90.00
_cell.angle_beta   90.00
_cell.angle_gamma   90.00
#
_symmetry.space_group_name_H-M   'P 1'
#
loop_
_entity.id
_entity.type
_entity.pdbx_description
1 polymer ?
#
loop_
_entity_poly.entity_id
_entity_poly.type
_entity_poly.pdbx_seq_one_letter_code
_entity_poly.pdbx_strand_id
1 'polypeptide(L)'
;MERTNRTLQPWLIIFLRDNNIKTIDQINENALLIINKYNEHFNKKIGDKLNFFIKPKDEMDTKLYLSIDRKFNNGVIQFQNKFYIPVTDDNKYKIIQNGVELRFVHNSNNEYFFIINNKLFKARILRDDELTEFQKFCKTFHLFYDDKRSECLYRATKASKDFLPYLRKLIDDISNTSNCSNELLKENLNMAELIYKSLSDNYKLLLDSVEKTASN
;
A
#
# COMPACT_ATOMS: atom_id res chain seq x y z
N MET A 1 -3.87 45.73 -22.63
CA MET A 1 -4.60 44.78 -23.50
C MET A 1 -4.16 43.37 -23.13
N GLU A 2 -4.95 42.63 -22.36
CA GLU A 2 -4.64 41.24 -22.01
C GLU A 2 -5.92 40.40 -22.01
N ARG A 3 -6.29 39.86 -23.18
CA ARG A 3 -7.39 38.88 -23.33
C ARG A 3 -7.11 37.81 -24.39
N THR A 4 -5.85 37.63 -24.79
CA THR A 4 -5.40 36.62 -25.78
C THR A 4 -4.84 35.35 -25.15
N ASN A 5 -4.96 35.17 -23.83
CA ASN A 5 -4.74 33.87 -23.19
C ASN A 5 -6.04 33.04 -23.25
N ARG A 6 -6.55 32.80 -24.46
CA ARG A 6 -7.62 31.80 -24.64
C ARG A 6 -7.08 30.46 -24.10
N THR A 7 -7.79 29.90 -23.13
CA THR A 7 -7.45 28.59 -22.56
C THR A 7 -7.50 27.53 -23.66
N LEU A 8 -6.60 26.55 -23.59
CA LEU A 8 -6.45 25.43 -24.52
C LEU A 8 -7.75 24.64 -24.75
N GLN A 9 -8.63 24.67 -23.75
CA GLN A 9 -9.77 23.78 -23.59
C GLN A 9 -10.77 23.78 -24.76
N PRO A 10 -11.20 24.92 -25.34
CA PRO A 10 -12.19 24.90 -26.43
C PRO A 10 -11.59 24.39 -27.76
N TRP A 11 -10.34 24.74 -28.05
CA TRP A 11 -9.67 24.31 -29.28
C TRP A 11 -9.33 22.82 -29.24
N LEU A 12 -8.88 22.32 -28.09
CA LEU A 12 -8.53 20.92 -27.92
C LEU A 12 -9.70 19.99 -28.22
N ILE A 13 -10.92 20.34 -27.79
CA ILE A 13 -12.14 19.55 -28.06
C ILE A 13 -12.41 19.44 -29.58
N ILE A 14 -12.21 20.53 -30.33
CA ILE A 14 -12.40 20.56 -31.79
C ILE A 14 -11.33 19.70 -32.47
N PHE A 15 -10.06 19.89 -32.10
CA PHE A 15 -8.94 19.11 -32.65
C PHE A 15 -9.13 17.61 -32.44
N LEU A 16 -9.49 17.17 -31.23
CA LEU A 16 -9.69 15.76 -30.93
C LEU A 16 -10.84 15.17 -31.77
N ARG A 17 -11.92 15.92 -31.96
CA ARG A 17 -13.05 15.54 -32.81
C ARG A 17 -12.62 15.37 -34.27
N ASP A 18 -11.94 16.37 -34.82
CA ASP A 18 -11.54 16.40 -36.25
C ASP A 18 -10.53 15.31 -36.59
N ASN A 19 -9.70 14.90 -35.62
CA ASN A 19 -8.72 13.82 -35.77
C ASN A 19 -9.24 12.45 -35.30
N ASN A 20 -10.54 12.35 -35.00
CA ASN A 20 -11.20 11.11 -34.56
C ASN A 20 -10.53 10.45 -33.34
N ILE A 21 -9.93 11.26 -32.45
CA ILE A 21 -9.30 10.82 -31.21
C ILE A 21 -10.39 10.74 -30.13
N LYS A 22 -10.69 9.52 -29.66
CA LYS A 22 -11.82 9.25 -28.75
C LYS A 22 -11.42 8.74 -27.38
N THR A 23 -10.19 8.26 -27.22
CA THR A 23 -9.70 7.68 -25.96
C THR A 23 -8.50 8.45 -25.41
N ILE A 24 -8.27 8.33 -24.10
CA ILE A 24 -7.09 8.91 -23.43
C ILE A 24 -5.80 8.31 -23.98
N ASP A 25 -5.80 7.01 -24.30
CA ASP A 25 -4.63 6.33 -24.87
C ASP A 25 -4.23 6.94 -26.23
N GLN A 26 -5.21 7.18 -27.10
CA GLN A 26 -4.98 7.84 -28.39
C GLN A 26 -4.47 9.28 -28.22
N ILE A 27 -4.90 10.00 -27.17
CA ILE A 27 -4.36 11.32 -26.83
C ILE A 27 -2.89 11.22 -26.46
N ASN A 28 -2.51 10.25 -25.63
CA ASN A 28 -1.14 10.03 -25.21
C ASN A 28 -0.23 9.67 -26.40
N GLU A 29 -0.70 8.80 -27.30
CA GLU A 29 0.00 8.42 -28.53
C GLU A 29 0.21 9.63 -29.47
N ASN A 30 -0.74 10.57 -29.49
CA ASN A 30 -0.71 11.75 -30.37
C ASN A 30 -0.26 13.03 -29.65
N ALA A 31 0.34 12.94 -28.45
CA ALA A 31 0.65 14.10 -27.61
C ALA A 31 1.54 15.13 -28.32
N LEU A 32 2.57 14.68 -29.03
CA LEU A 32 3.47 15.53 -29.81
C LEU A 32 2.74 16.28 -30.94
N LEU A 33 1.84 15.59 -31.65
CA LEU A 33 1.03 16.20 -32.72
C LEU A 33 0.13 17.30 -32.16
N ILE A 34 -0.53 17.04 -31.02
CA ILE A 34 -1.39 18.01 -30.32
C ILE A 34 -0.59 19.25 -29.91
N ILE A 35 0.59 19.05 -29.30
CA ILE A 35 1.47 20.14 -28.85
C ILE A 35 1.96 20.98 -30.04
N ASN A 36 2.35 20.34 -31.14
CA ASN A 36 2.82 21.05 -32.33
C ASN A 36 1.71 21.88 -32.98
N LYS A 37 0.52 21.31 -33.15
CA LYS A 37 -0.65 22.02 -33.69
C LYS A 37 -1.08 23.18 -32.78
N TYR A 38 -0.93 23.04 -31.48
CA TYR A 38 -1.12 24.13 -30.53
C TYR A 38 -0.11 25.26 -30.75
N ASN A 39 1.18 24.94 -30.81
CA ASN A 39 2.22 25.94 -31.00
C ASN A 39 2.04 26.69 -32.33
N GLU A 40 1.64 26.00 -33.40
CA GLU A 40 1.24 26.59 -34.69
C GLU A 40 0.03 27.53 -34.53
N HIS A 41 -1.08 27.05 -33.94
CA HIS A 41 -2.34 27.80 -33.86
C HIS A 41 -2.20 29.10 -33.06
N PHE A 42 -1.39 29.09 -32.00
CA PHE A 42 -1.17 30.26 -31.16
C PHE A 42 0.11 31.03 -31.51
N ASN A 43 0.75 30.71 -32.64
CA ASN A 43 2.00 31.30 -33.11
C ASN A 43 3.06 31.39 -31.99
N LYS A 44 3.11 30.36 -31.14
CA LYS A 44 4.08 30.30 -30.04
C LYS A 44 5.40 29.83 -30.62
N LYS A 45 6.29 30.80 -30.87
CA LYS A 45 7.71 30.49 -31.10
C LYS A 45 8.23 29.79 -29.85
N ILE A 46 8.93 28.67 -30.04
CA ILE A 46 9.70 27.99 -28.99
C ILE A 46 10.92 28.90 -28.72
N GLY A 47 10.68 30.04 -28.08
CA GLY A 47 11.73 30.81 -27.45
C GLY A 47 11.91 30.30 -26.02
N ASP A 48 13.09 30.52 -25.46
CA ASP A 48 13.37 30.30 -24.04
C ASP A 48 12.41 31.14 -23.21
N LYS A 49 11.25 30.57 -22.88
CA LYS A 49 10.35 31.18 -21.91
C LYS A 49 11.09 31.19 -20.60
N LEU A 50 11.34 32.39 -20.07
CA LEU A 50 11.77 32.58 -18.70
C LEU A 50 10.78 31.84 -17.81
N ASN A 51 11.25 30.76 -17.19
CA ASN A 51 10.46 29.97 -16.28
C ASN A 51 10.37 30.73 -14.95
N PHE A 52 9.23 31.40 -14.73
CA PHE A 52 8.94 32.12 -13.48
C PHE A 52 8.47 31.19 -12.36
N PHE A 53 8.30 29.89 -12.62
CA PHE A 53 8.01 28.93 -11.57
C PHE A 53 9.25 28.74 -10.70
N ILE A 54 9.02 28.56 -9.40
CA ILE A 54 10.08 28.27 -8.43
C ILE A 54 10.84 27.05 -8.94
N LYS A 55 12.16 27.22 -9.12
CA LYS A 55 13.00 26.07 -9.45
C LYS A 55 12.89 25.06 -8.30
N PRO A 56 12.58 23.79 -8.59
CA PRO A 56 12.56 22.75 -7.58
C PRO A 56 13.89 22.77 -6.82
N LYS A 57 13.83 22.74 -5.49
CA LYS A 57 15.03 22.75 -4.65
C LYS A 57 15.55 21.34 -4.46
N ASP A 58 14.63 20.38 -4.39
CA ASP A 58 14.92 18.96 -4.23
C ASP A 58 14.36 18.14 -5.40
N GLU A 59 14.96 16.98 -5.64
CA GLU A 59 14.49 16.05 -6.67
C GLU A 59 13.03 15.61 -6.45
N MET A 60 12.60 15.54 -5.18
CA MET A 60 11.22 15.18 -4.83
C MET A 60 10.20 16.25 -5.23
N ASP A 61 10.60 17.51 -5.35
CA ASP A 61 9.69 18.60 -5.76
C ASP A 61 9.21 18.44 -7.21
N THR A 62 9.91 17.62 -8.00
CA THR A 62 9.58 17.35 -9.40
C THR A 62 8.73 16.10 -9.60
N LYS A 63 8.57 15.27 -8.57
CA LYS A 63 7.96 13.95 -8.70
C LYS A 63 6.60 13.91 -8.01
N LEU A 64 5.56 13.56 -8.76
CA LEU A 64 4.24 13.33 -8.22
C LEU A 64 4.12 11.89 -7.73
N TYR A 65 4.03 11.74 -6.41
CA TYR A 65 3.81 10.45 -5.75
C TYR A 65 2.52 10.47 -4.95
N LEU A 66 1.75 9.39 -5.05
CA LEU A 66 0.57 9.17 -4.23
C LEU A 66 0.95 8.40 -2.98
N SER A 67 0.71 9.01 -1.81
CA SER A 67 1.00 8.39 -0.53
C SER A 67 -0.07 7.36 -0.17
N ILE A 68 0.37 6.19 0.26
CA ILE A 68 -0.47 5.09 0.73
C ILE A 68 -0.38 5.09 2.25
N ASP A 69 -1.49 5.41 2.92
CA ASP A 69 -1.56 5.41 4.38
C ASP A 69 -1.74 3.98 4.93
N ARG A 70 -0.67 3.44 5.49
CA ARG A 70 -0.58 2.09 6.05
C ARG A 70 0.46 2.10 7.16
N LYS A 71 0.24 1.29 8.20
CA LYS A 71 1.20 1.16 9.27
C LYS A 71 2.40 0.32 8.83
N PHE A 72 3.56 0.71 9.32
CA PHE A 72 4.82 0.03 9.11
C PHE A 72 5.14 -0.83 10.33
N ASN A 73 5.59 -2.06 10.10
CA ASN A 73 6.06 -2.92 11.18
C ASN A 73 7.47 -3.43 10.80
N ASN A 74 8.47 -2.98 11.56
CA ASN A 74 9.89 -3.26 11.32
C ASN A 74 10.36 -2.97 9.89
N GLY A 75 9.82 -1.92 9.26
CA GLY A 75 10.18 -1.54 7.89
C GLY A 75 9.54 -2.38 6.78
N VAL A 76 8.63 -3.29 7.15
CA VAL A 76 7.80 -4.05 6.23
C VAL A 76 6.39 -3.47 6.22
N ILE A 77 5.79 -3.41 5.03
CA ILE A 77 4.39 -3.03 4.82
C ILE A 77 3.65 -4.14 4.07
N GLN A 78 2.41 -4.42 4.48
CA GLN A 78 1.50 -5.26 3.72
C GLN A 78 0.55 -4.38 2.90
N PHE A 79 0.52 -4.59 1.59
CA PHE A 79 -0.40 -3.90 0.69
C PHE A 79 -0.88 -4.87 -0.40
N GLN A 80 -2.20 -4.92 -0.64
CA GLN A 80 -2.81 -5.86 -1.59
C GLN A 80 -2.35 -7.32 -1.40
N ASN A 81 -2.31 -7.77 -0.15
CA ASN A 81 -1.83 -9.10 0.26
C ASN A 81 -0.38 -9.45 -0.16
N LYS A 82 0.45 -8.44 -0.45
CA LYS A 82 1.88 -8.57 -0.72
C LYS A 82 2.66 -7.79 0.33
N PHE A 83 3.87 -8.27 0.62
CA PHE A 83 4.77 -7.63 1.58
C PHE A 83 5.87 -6.89 0.84
N TYR A 84 6.04 -5.61 1.15
CA TYR A 84 7.04 -4.76 0.52
C TYR A 84 8.10 -4.32 1.53
N ILE A 85 9.32 -4.18 1.02
CA ILE A 85 10.46 -3.64 1.74
C ILE A 85 11.22 -2.61 0.89
N PRO A 86 11.85 -1.61 1.50
CA PRO A 86 12.75 -0.71 0.79
C PRO A 86 14.07 -1.43 0.46
N VAL A 87 14.54 -1.23 -0.77
CA VAL A 87 15.85 -1.70 -1.21
C VAL A 87 16.74 -0.55 -1.65
N THR A 88 18.05 -0.71 -1.45
CA THR A 88 19.08 0.16 -2.03
C THR A 88 19.28 -0.17 -3.52
N ASP A 89 20.09 0.61 -4.22
CA ASP A 89 20.40 0.38 -5.64
C ASP A 89 21.01 -1.01 -5.89
N ASP A 90 21.80 -1.52 -4.93
CA ASP A 90 22.33 -2.90 -4.93
C ASP A 90 21.29 -3.99 -4.58
N ASN A 91 20.01 -3.65 -4.56
CA ASN A 91 18.89 -4.54 -4.22
C ASN A 91 18.95 -5.16 -2.81
N LYS A 92 19.71 -4.55 -1.89
CA LYS A 92 19.83 -4.97 -0.49
C LYS A 92 18.77 -4.31 0.37
N TYR A 93 18.30 -5.01 1.41
CA TYR A 93 17.34 -4.46 2.36
C TYR A 93 17.88 -3.22 3.05
N LYS A 94 17.11 -2.12 3.00
CA LYS A 94 17.44 -0.90 3.73
C LYS A 94 16.90 -1.02 5.15
N ILE A 95 17.81 -1.19 6.11
CA ILE A 95 17.48 -1.16 7.53
C ILE A 95 16.95 0.24 7.88
N ILE A 96 15.77 0.28 8.48
CA ILE A 96 15.12 1.50 8.95
C ILE A 96 15.36 1.63 10.45
N GLN A 97 15.89 2.77 10.87
CA GLN A 97 16.06 3.09 12.29
C GLN A 97 14.73 3.55 12.88
N ASN A 98 14.55 3.33 14.18
CA ASN A 98 13.35 3.81 14.90
C ASN A 98 13.26 5.35 14.86
N GLY A 99 12.05 5.87 14.70
CA GLY A 99 11.78 7.32 14.68
C GLY A 99 12.00 8.02 13.34
N VAL A 100 12.28 7.27 12.27
CA VAL A 100 12.44 7.79 10.91
C VAL A 100 11.08 8.02 10.25
N GLU A 101 10.91 9.16 9.58
CA GLU A 101 9.72 9.42 8.76
C GLU A 101 9.79 8.53 7.51
N LEU A 102 8.77 7.69 7.36
CA LEU A 102 8.69 6.70 6.30
C LEU A 102 7.30 6.74 5.66
N ARG A 103 7.28 6.91 4.34
CA ARG A 103 6.07 6.93 3.53
C ARG A 103 6.16 5.88 2.43
N PHE A 104 5.09 5.11 2.27
CA PHE A 104 4.95 4.19 1.14
C PHE A 104 4.15 4.90 0.06
N VAL A 105 4.69 4.95 -1.15
CA VAL A 105 4.12 5.74 -2.23
C VAL A 105 4.11 4.96 -3.54
N HIS A 106 3.27 5.40 -4.48
CA HIS A 106 3.35 4.93 -5.86
C HIS A 106 3.33 6.08 -6.86
N ASN A 107 3.92 5.85 -8.04
CA ASN A 107 3.91 6.80 -9.14
C ASN A 107 2.75 6.54 -10.12
N SER A 108 2.66 7.37 -11.16
CA SER A 108 1.71 7.23 -12.27
C SER A 108 1.87 5.94 -13.07
N ASN A 109 3.04 5.30 -12.99
CA ASN A 109 3.34 4.04 -13.68
C ASN A 109 3.00 2.81 -12.82
N ASN A 110 2.30 3.00 -11.68
CA ASN A 110 1.99 1.95 -10.69
C ASN A 110 3.22 1.24 -10.11
N GLU A 111 4.37 1.92 -10.08
CA GLU A 111 5.55 1.44 -9.39
C GLU A 111 5.55 1.94 -7.95
N TYR A 112 5.93 1.07 -7.02
CA TYR A 112 5.92 1.34 -5.59
C TYR A 112 7.31 1.73 -5.08
N PHE A 113 7.33 2.68 -4.14
CA PHE A 113 8.54 3.22 -3.54
C PHE A 113 8.34 3.49 -2.05
N PHE A 114 9.45 3.64 -1.35
CA PHE A 114 9.51 4.16 0.00
C PHE A 114 10.23 5.50 -0.02
N ILE A 115 9.63 6.52 0.59
CA ILE A 115 10.30 7.78 0.90
C ILE A 115 10.75 7.70 2.36
N ILE A 116 12.06 7.75 2.57
CA ILE A 116 12.69 7.62 3.89
C ILE A 116 13.64 8.81 4.05
N ASN A 117 13.38 9.70 5.01
CA ASN A 117 14.14 10.95 5.18
C ASN A 117 14.31 11.75 3.87
N ASN A 118 13.20 11.96 3.14
CA ASN A 118 13.17 12.63 1.83
C ASN A 118 13.99 11.96 0.70
N LYS A 119 14.49 10.74 0.90
CA LYS A 119 15.14 9.94 -0.16
C LYS A 119 14.23 8.83 -0.64
N LEU A 120 14.23 8.60 -1.94
CA LEU A 120 13.42 7.58 -2.59
C LEU A 120 14.17 6.25 -2.64
N PHE A 121 13.50 5.18 -2.26
CA PHE A 121 13.98 3.81 -2.34
C PHE A 121 12.96 2.98 -3.10
N LYS A 122 13.42 2.08 -3.97
CA LYS A 122 12.52 1.16 -4.68
C LYS A 122 11.87 0.21 -3.69
N ALA A 123 10.57 -0.05 -3.87
CA ALA A 123 9.90 -1.10 -3.11
C ALA A 123 10.09 -2.45 -3.81
N ARG A 124 10.54 -3.44 -3.06
CA ARG A 124 10.63 -4.83 -3.52
C ARG A 124 9.62 -5.69 -2.79
N ILE A 125 8.97 -6.58 -3.53
CA ILE A 125 8.11 -7.60 -2.94
C ILE A 125 8.99 -8.70 -2.33
N LEU A 126 8.69 -9.07 -1.08
CA LEU A 126 9.31 -10.22 -0.44
C LEU A 126 8.87 -11.52 -1.12
N ARG A 127 9.83 -12.39 -1.41
CA ARG A 127 9.56 -13.74 -1.92
C ARG A 127 9.07 -14.65 -0.79
N ASP A 128 8.42 -15.75 -1.14
CA ASP A 128 7.84 -16.66 -0.14
C ASP A 128 8.89 -17.33 0.77
N ASP A 129 10.13 -17.49 0.31
CA ASP A 129 11.25 -17.97 1.14
C ASP A 129 11.74 -16.95 2.16
N GLU A 130 11.55 -15.65 1.87
CA GLU A 130 11.97 -14.54 2.73
C GLU A 130 10.91 -14.15 3.77
N LEU A 131 9.66 -14.60 3.59
CA LEU A 131 8.57 -14.30 4.52
C LEU A 131 8.75 -15.04 5.84
N THR A 132 8.56 -14.31 6.95
CA THR A 132 8.44 -14.92 8.28
C THR A 132 7.19 -15.80 8.35
N GLU A 133 7.15 -16.76 9.28
CA GLU A 133 5.98 -17.61 9.47
C GLU A 133 4.69 -16.81 9.75
N PHE A 134 4.80 -15.70 10.50
CA PHE A 134 3.66 -14.82 10.74
C PHE A 134 3.21 -14.08 9.48
N GLN A 135 4.14 -13.61 8.64
CA GLN A 135 3.78 -12.99 7.36
C GLN A 135 3.11 -13.99 6.41
N LYS A 136 3.60 -15.24 6.37
CA LYS A 136 2.98 -16.34 5.61
C LYS A 136 1.56 -16.61 6.12
N PHE A 137 1.37 -16.63 7.43
CA PHE A 137 0.06 -16.76 8.06
C PHE A 137 -0.89 -15.64 7.62
N CYS A 138 -0.47 -14.38 7.76
CA CYS A 138 -1.29 -13.24 7.32
C CYS A 138 -1.59 -13.27 5.82
N LYS A 139 -0.63 -13.68 4.98
CA LYS A 139 -0.83 -13.85 3.53
C LYS A 139 -1.88 -14.89 3.20
N THR A 140 -1.81 -16.05 3.88
CA THR A 140 -2.69 -17.20 3.65
C THR A 140 -4.13 -16.90 4.04
N PHE A 141 -4.32 -16.21 5.15
CA PHE A 141 -5.64 -15.92 5.71
C PHE A 141 -6.15 -14.51 5.37
N HIS A 142 -5.46 -13.79 4.48
CA HIS A 142 -5.79 -12.41 4.09
C HIS A 142 -5.96 -11.46 5.29
N LEU A 143 -5.15 -11.66 6.34
CA LEU A 143 -5.18 -10.87 7.57
C LEU A 143 -4.24 -9.67 7.50
N PHE A 144 -4.52 -8.64 8.30
CA PHE A 144 -3.70 -7.43 8.40
C PHE A 144 -2.47 -7.67 9.28
N TYR A 145 -1.27 -7.51 8.71
CA TYR A 145 0.01 -7.72 9.39
C TYR A 145 0.30 -6.70 10.50
N ASP A 146 -0.27 -5.51 10.39
CA ASP A 146 -0.16 -4.43 11.36
C ASP A 146 -1.23 -4.47 12.47
N ASP A 147 -2.08 -5.50 12.47
CA ASP A 147 -3.14 -5.68 13.45
C ASP A 147 -2.75 -6.69 14.53
N LYS A 148 -2.83 -6.25 15.80
CA LYS A 148 -2.54 -7.08 16.97
C LYS A 148 -3.43 -8.33 17.04
N ARG A 149 -4.65 -8.26 16.50
CA ARG A 149 -5.59 -9.39 16.45
C ARG A 149 -5.07 -10.53 15.57
N SER A 150 -4.45 -10.20 14.44
CA SER A 150 -3.81 -11.17 13.55
C SER A 150 -2.68 -11.91 14.28
N GLU A 151 -1.92 -11.19 15.10
CA GLU A 151 -0.86 -11.79 15.92
C GLU A 151 -1.42 -12.74 16.99
N CYS A 152 -2.51 -12.35 17.67
CA CYS A 152 -3.20 -13.22 18.62
C CYS A 152 -3.70 -14.52 17.95
N LEU A 153 -4.32 -14.43 16.77
CA LEU A 153 -4.75 -15.59 15.99
C LEU A 153 -3.58 -16.50 15.62
N TYR A 154 -2.48 -15.92 15.15
CA TYR A 154 -1.28 -16.68 14.83
C TYR A 154 -0.75 -17.44 16.05
N ARG A 155 -0.64 -16.78 17.21
CA ARG A 155 -0.24 -17.42 18.47
C ARG A 155 -1.21 -18.53 18.89
N ALA A 156 -2.52 -18.34 18.72
CA ALA A 156 -3.53 -19.36 19.00
C ALA A 156 -3.34 -20.62 18.12
N THR A 157 -3.07 -20.45 16.83
CA THR A 157 -2.82 -21.58 15.92
C THR A 157 -1.51 -22.32 16.22
N LYS A 158 -0.51 -21.61 16.75
CA LYS A 158 0.73 -22.21 17.24
C LYS A 158 0.52 -23.01 18.54
N ALA A 159 -0.36 -22.52 19.41
CA ALA A 159 -0.65 -23.14 20.71
C ALA A 159 -1.56 -24.37 20.61
N SER A 160 -2.48 -24.42 19.65
CA SER A 160 -3.42 -25.53 19.47
C SER A 160 -3.50 -26.01 18.02
N LYS A 161 -3.27 -27.31 17.83
CA LYS A 161 -3.38 -27.97 16.51
C LYS A 161 -4.81 -27.97 15.96
N ASP A 162 -5.80 -27.97 16.84
CA ASP A 162 -7.22 -28.02 16.48
C ASP A 162 -7.79 -26.65 16.08
N PHE A 163 -7.11 -25.57 16.46
CA PHE A 163 -7.56 -24.22 16.17
C PHE A 163 -7.35 -23.82 14.70
N LEU A 164 -6.31 -24.34 14.05
CA LEU A 164 -6.03 -24.02 12.64
C LEU A 164 -7.13 -24.53 11.67
N PRO A 165 -7.63 -25.78 11.77
CA PRO A 165 -8.80 -26.23 11.02
C PRO A 165 -10.05 -25.39 11.29
N TYR A 166 -10.30 -25.02 12.55
CA TYR A 166 -11.44 -24.18 12.92
C TYR A 166 -11.37 -22.80 12.27
N LEU A 167 -10.20 -22.15 12.33
CA LEU A 167 -9.99 -20.84 11.72
C LEU A 167 -10.18 -20.86 10.20
N ARG A 168 -9.70 -21.92 9.52
CA ARG A 168 -9.92 -22.12 8.07
C ARG A 168 -11.40 -22.17 7.75
N LYS A 169 -12.14 -23.05 8.44
CA LYS A 169 -13.59 -23.19 8.26
C LYS A 169 -14.32 -21.87 8.45
N LEU A 170 -13.98 -21.13 9.51
CA LEU A 170 -14.59 -19.84 9.81
C LEU A 170 -14.36 -18.81 8.70
N ILE A 171 -13.16 -18.76 8.12
CA ILE A 171 -12.84 -17.85 7.01
C ILE A 171 -13.55 -18.27 5.72
N ASP A 172 -13.64 -19.57 5.44
CA ASP A 172 -14.36 -20.10 4.29
C ASP A 172 -15.86 -19.79 4.39
N ASP A 173 -16.47 -20.00 5.56
CA ASP A 173 -17.87 -19.68 5.83
C ASP A 173 -18.15 -18.18 5.61
N ILE A 174 -17.25 -17.30 6.06
CA ILE A 174 -17.35 -15.85 5.85
C ILE A 174 -17.23 -15.49 4.37
N SER A 175 -16.27 -16.07 3.66
CA SER A 175 -16.02 -15.79 2.24
C SER A 175 -17.19 -16.24 1.35
N ASN A 176 -17.91 -17.27 1.76
CA ASN A 176 -19.08 -17.79 1.07
C ASN A 176 -20.36 -17.03 1.38
N THR A 177 -20.41 -16.22 2.45
CA THR A 177 -21.54 -15.30 2.66
C THR A 177 -21.39 -14.09 1.76
N SER A 178 -22.30 -13.97 0.79
CA SER A 178 -22.27 -13.04 -0.35
C SER A 178 -22.36 -11.54 0.00
N ASN A 179 -22.17 -11.15 1.26
CA ASN A 179 -22.14 -9.78 1.75
C ASN A 179 -21.19 -9.67 2.97
N CYS A 180 -19.91 -9.98 2.80
CA CYS A 180 -18.93 -9.71 3.86
C CYS A 180 -18.51 -8.23 3.81
N SER A 181 -19.24 -7.36 4.50
CA SER A 181 -18.76 -6.02 4.84
C SER A 181 -17.53 -6.14 5.77
N ASN A 182 -16.56 -5.23 5.61
CA ASN A 182 -15.35 -5.17 6.45
C ASN A 182 -15.65 -5.10 7.96
N GLU A 183 -16.88 -4.77 8.37
CA GLU A 183 -17.33 -4.73 9.76
C GLU A 183 -17.59 -6.13 10.34
N LEU A 184 -18.24 -7.03 9.60
CA LEU A 184 -18.50 -8.40 10.06
C LEU A 184 -17.18 -9.16 10.29
N LEU A 185 -16.19 -8.93 9.41
CA LEU A 185 -14.84 -9.46 9.57
C LEU A 185 -14.17 -8.91 10.83
N LYS A 186 -14.32 -7.61 11.12
CA LYS A 186 -13.79 -6.97 12.34
C LYS A 186 -14.45 -7.49 13.62
N GLU A 187 -15.76 -7.71 13.62
CA GLU A 187 -16.49 -8.24 14.77
C GLU A 187 -16.10 -9.70 15.06
N ASN A 188 -15.97 -10.53 14.03
CA ASN A 188 -15.54 -11.92 14.19
C ASN A 188 -14.06 -12.03 14.60
N LEU A 189 -13.20 -11.13 14.11
CA LEU A 189 -11.83 -11.00 14.59
C LEU A 189 -11.78 -10.59 16.07
N ASN A 190 -12.67 -9.70 16.52
CA ASN A 190 -12.80 -9.34 17.93
C ASN A 190 -13.26 -10.53 18.78
N MET A 191 -14.21 -11.33 18.29
CA MET A 191 -14.66 -12.54 18.99
C MET A 191 -13.55 -13.58 19.11
N ALA A 192 -12.76 -13.79 18.07
CA ALA A 192 -11.62 -14.70 18.14
C ALA A 192 -10.51 -14.20 19.08
N GLU A 193 -10.30 -12.88 19.15
CA GLU A 193 -9.41 -12.26 20.14
C GLU A 193 -9.90 -12.48 21.59
N LEU A 194 -11.21 -12.32 21.83
CA LEU A 194 -11.84 -12.57 23.12
C LEU A 194 -11.71 -14.04 23.53
N ILE A 195 -11.93 -14.98 22.59
CA ILE A 195 -11.73 -16.41 22.83
C ILE A 195 -10.27 -16.70 23.17
N TYR A 196 -9.31 -16.15 22.44
CA TYR A 196 -7.88 -16.34 22.76
C TYR A 196 -7.51 -15.78 24.13
N LYS A 197 -7.98 -14.57 24.48
CA LYS A 197 -7.76 -13.98 25.82
C LYS A 197 -8.31 -14.89 26.90
N SER A 198 -9.55 -15.36 26.75
CA SER A 198 -10.18 -16.30 27.68
C SER A 198 -9.39 -17.61 27.82
N LEU A 199 -8.94 -18.20 26.71
CA LEU A 199 -8.13 -19.41 26.71
C LEU A 199 -6.75 -19.18 27.36
N SER A 200 -6.10 -18.05 27.09
CA SER A 200 -4.82 -17.65 27.68
C SER A 200 -4.93 -17.42 29.19
N ASP A 201 -6.00 -16.76 29.63
CA ASP A 201 -6.23 -16.48 31.05
C ASP A 201 -6.57 -17.76 31.82
N ASN A 202 -7.35 -18.66 31.21
CA ASN A 202 -7.60 -19.99 31.76
C ASN A 202 -6.33 -20.85 31.82
N TYR A 203 -5.44 -20.74 30.83
CA TYR A 203 -4.15 -21.45 30.84
C TYR A 203 -3.22 -20.93 31.94
N LYS A 204 -3.19 -19.61 32.20
CA LYS A 204 -2.47 -19.02 33.33
C LYS A 204 -3.03 -19.48 34.67
N LEU A 205 -4.35 -19.49 34.84
CA LEU A 205 -5.00 -19.98 36.06
C LEU A 205 -4.69 -21.47 36.32
N LEU A 206 -4.63 -22.28 35.26
CA LEU A 206 -4.20 -23.67 35.34
C LEU A 206 -2.74 -23.79 35.78
N LEU A 207 -1.81 -23.01 35.21
CA LEU A 207 -0.40 -23.00 35.64
C LEU A 207 -0.25 -22.57 37.10
N ASP A 208 -0.91 -21.49 37.52
CA ASP A 208 -0.88 -21.01 38.91
C ASP A 208 -1.47 -22.05 39.88
N SER A 209 -2.48 -22.80 39.44
CA SER A 209 -3.06 -23.90 40.24
C SER A 209 -2.12 -25.08 40.38
N VAL A 210 -1.39 -25.43 39.31
CA VAL A 210 -0.40 -26.51 39.29
C VAL A 210 0.82 -26.16 40.15
N GLU A 211 1.31 -24.92 40.06
CA GLU A 211 2.42 -24.42 40.89
C GLU A 211 2.07 -24.36 42.38
N LYS A 212 0.82 -24.02 42.71
CA LYS A 212 0.32 -24.08 44.10
C LYS A 212 0.18 -25.51 44.61
N THR A 213 -0.21 -26.47 43.77
CA THR A 213 -0.26 -27.89 44.16
C THR A 213 1.12 -28.54 44.23
N ALA A 214 2.13 -28.03 43.51
CA ALA A 214 3.50 -28.53 43.56
C ALA A 214 4.34 -27.94 44.72
N SER A 215 3.80 -26.95 45.43
CA SER A 215 4.46 -26.28 46.58
C SER A 215 3.92 -26.70 47.96
N ASN A 216 3.06 -27.73 48.00
CA ASN A 216 2.58 -28.42 49.21
C ASN A 216 3.07 -29.87 49.20
#